data_AF-A0A7W0KX10-F1
#
_entry.id   AF-A0A7W0KX10-F1
#
_cell.length_a   1.000
_cell.length_b   1.000
_cell.length_c   1.000
_cell.angle_alpha   90.00
_cell.angle_beta   90.00
_cell.angle_gamma   90.00
#
_symmetry.space_group_name_H-M   'P 1'
#
loop_
_entity.id
_entity.type
_entity.pdbx_description
1 polymer ?
#
loop_
_entity_poly.entity_id
_entity_poly.type
_entity_poly.pdbx_seq_one_letter_code
_entity_poly.pdbx_strand_id
1 'polypeptide(L)' 'MTAPPPARREEVVDVLHGHHIADPYRWLERGDDPEVVDWVAAQNAHTRSILDADPARARWHGDLVELIQLPV' A
#
# COMPACT_ATOMS: atom_id res chain seq x y z
N MET A 1 -15.59 3.79 7.95
CA MET A 1 -14.15 3.59 7.68
C MET A 1 -13.51 4.96 7.61
N THR A 2 -12.37 5.17 8.27
CA THR A 2 -11.60 6.41 8.18
C THR A 2 -10.92 6.52 6.82
N ALA A 3 -10.63 7.75 6.36
CA ALA A 3 -9.92 7.96 5.11
C ALA A 3 -8.47 7.41 5.21
N PRO A 4 -7.89 6.91 4.11
CA PRO A 4 -6.49 6.52 4.08
C PRO A 4 -5.57 7.74 4.24
N PRO A 5 -4.29 7.53 4.63
CA PRO A 5 -3.30 8.59 4.66
C PRO A 5 -3.22 9.32 3.31
N PRO A 6 -3.22 10.67 3.31
CA PRO A 6 -3.16 11.44 2.07
C PRO A 6 -1.80 11.25 1.38
N ALA A 7 -1.79 11.31 0.06
CA ALA A 7 -0.57 11.41 -0.75
C ALA A 7 -0.50 12.81 -1.34
N ARG A 8 0.63 13.51 -1.12
CA ARG A 8 0.85 14.81 -1.76
C ARG A 8 0.95 14.64 -3.27
N ARG A 9 0.50 15.65 -3.99
CA ARG A 9 0.55 15.72 -5.45
C ARG A 9 1.61 16.73 -5.86
N GLU A 10 2.38 16.39 -6.88
CA GLU A 10 3.33 17.30 -7.53
C GLU A 10 2.87 17.60 -8.97
N GLU A 11 3.27 18.75 -9.52
CA GLU A 11 3.04 19.10 -10.92
C GLU A 11 4.19 18.57 -11.79
N VAL A 12 4.31 17.24 -11.87
CA VAL A 12 5.30 16.56 -12.71
C VAL A 12 4.64 16.07 -14.00
N VAL A 13 5.17 16.50 -15.14
CA VAL A 13 4.64 16.17 -16.47
C VAL A 13 5.78 15.84 -17.43
N ASP A 14 5.71 14.67 -18.06
CA ASP A 14 6.60 14.30 -19.16
C ASP A 14 5.96 14.61 -20.51
N VAL A 15 6.79 14.81 -21.55
CA VAL A 15 6.34 14.89 -22.94
C VAL A 15 6.88 13.69 -23.71
N LEU A 16 6.01 12.72 -24.00
CA LEU A 16 6.36 11.52 -24.77
C LEU A 16 5.69 11.57 -26.13
N HIS A 17 6.48 11.58 -27.21
CA HIS A 17 5.99 11.66 -28.59
C HIS A 17 5.05 12.87 -28.85
N GLY A 18 5.30 13.99 -28.18
CA GLY A 18 4.46 15.19 -28.27
C GLY A 18 3.22 15.16 -27.36
N HIS A 19 3.00 14.10 -26.58
CA HIS A 19 1.91 14.00 -25.62
C HIS A 19 2.38 14.35 -24.20
N HIS A 20 1.62 15.21 -23.52
CA HIS A 20 1.83 15.55 -22.11
C HIS A 20 1.24 14.46 -21.20
N ILE A 21 2.04 13.89 -20.30
CA ILE A 21 1.64 12.82 -19.37
C ILE A 21 1.98 13.27 -17.96
N ALA A 22 0.96 13.53 -17.15
CA ALA A 22 1.11 13.93 -15.76
C ALA A 22 1.32 12.71 -14.85
N ASP A 23 2.27 12.83 -13.94
CA ASP A 23 2.57 11.82 -12.92
C ASP A 23 2.74 12.49 -11.55
N PRO A 24 1.62 12.85 -10.90
CA PRO A 24 1.65 13.64 -9.68
C PRO A 24 2.22 12.89 -8.47
N TYR A 25 2.52 11.60 -8.61
CA TYR A 25 2.99 10.73 -7.53
C TYR A 25 4.36 10.13 -7.80
N ARG A 26 5.11 10.67 -8.77
CA ARG A 26 6.47 10.21 -9.11
C ARG A 26 7.41 10.12 -7.92
N TRP A 27 7.21 10.98 -6.92
CA TRP A 27 7.99 10.95 -5.69
C TRP A 27 7.94 9.59 -4.97
N LEU A 28 6.86 8.82 -5.12
CA LEU A 28 6.73 7.45 -4.57
C LEU A 28 7.67 6.43 -5.22
N GLU A 29 8.28 6.75 -6.37
CA GLU A 29 9.25 5.87 -7.02
C GLU A 29 10.58 5.81 -6.26
N ARG A 30 10.85 6.77 -5.37
CA ARG A 30 12.06 6.82 -4.54
C ARG A 30 11.89 5.99 -3.28
N GLY A 31 11.89 4.67 -3.42
CA GLY A 31 11.54 3.74 -2.33
C GLY A 31 12.44 3.80 -1.08
N ASP A 32 13.63 4.38 -1.18
CA ASP A 32 14.57 4.61 -0.07
C ASP A 32 14.47 6.02 0.55
N ASP A 33 13.67 6.91 -0.04
CA ASP A 33 13.40 8.24 0.51
C ASP A 33 12.61 8.12 1.83
N PRO A 34 13.06 8.76 2.92
CA PRO A 34 12.36 8.72 4.20
C PRO A 34 10.88 9.11 4.10
N GLU A 35 10.52 10.05 3.23
CA GLU A 35 9.12 10.45 3.03
C GLU A 35 8.27 9.31 2.47
N VAL A 36 8.81 8.53 1.53
CA VAL A 36 8.12 7.38 0.94
C VAL A 36 7.99 6.26 1.97
N VAL A 37 9.05 5.99 2.73
CA VAL A 37 9.04 5.00 3.82
C VAL A 37 7.96 5.34 4.85
N ASP A 38 7.89 6.59 5.29
CA ASP A 38 6.90 7.05 6.27
C ASP A 38 5.48 6.96 5.70
N TRP A 39 5.27 7.31 4.43
CA TRP A 39 3.97 7.18 3.78
C TRP A 39 3.54 5.72 3.66
N VAL A 40 4.44 4.81 3.27
CA VAL A 40 4.17 3.36 3.22
C VAL A 40 3.83 2.82 4.61
N ALA A 41 4.56 3.22 5.65
CA ALA A 41 4.26 2.83 7.02
C ALA A 41 2.86 3.28 7.46
N ALA A 42 2.47 4.52 7.12
CA ALA A 42 1.13 5.05 7.41
C ALA A 42 0.04 4.27 6.65
N GLN A 43 0.25 3.95 5.36
CA GLN A 43 -0.70 3.15 4.58
C GLN A 43 -0.88 1.75 5.17
N ASN A 44 0.24 1.09 5.49
CA ASN A 44 0.23 -0.23 6.13
C ASN A 44 -0.52 -0.19 7.46
N ALA A 45 -0.26 0.80 8.31
CA ALA A 45 -0.95 0.95 9.59
C ALA A 45 -2.47 1.12 9.40
N HIS A 46 -2.89 1.92 8.41
CA HIS A 46 -4.29 2.07 8.07
C HIS A 46 -4.91 0.74 7.61
N THR A 47 -4.26 0.02 6.69
CA THR A 47 -4.71 -1.30 6.23
C THR A 47 -4.81 -2.30 7.39
N ARG A 48 -3.80 -2.35 8.27
CA ARG A 48 -3.81 -3.23 9.46
C ARG A 48 -4.95 -2.90 10.40
N SER A 49 -5.25 -1.62 10.62
CA SER A 49 -6.37 -1.20 11.48
C SER A 49 -7.73 -1.74 11.00
N ILE A 50 -7.89 -1.91 9.69
CA ILE A 50 -9.12 -2.43 9.09
C ILE A 50 -9.12 -3.96 9.08
N LEU A 51 -8.05 -4.57 8.58
CA LEU A 51 -7.97 -6.03 8.43
C LEU A 51 -7.90 -6.77 9.77
N ASP A 52 -7.24 -6.19 10.77
CA ASP A 52 -7.11 -6.81 12.10
C ASP A 52 -8.33 -6.63 12.98
N ALA A 53 -9.21 -5.69 12.63
CA ALA A 53 -10.50 -5.56 13.27
C ALA A 53 -11.49 -6.68 12.89
N ASP A 54 -11.22 -7.44 11.82
CA ASP A 54 -12.06 -8.56 11.40
C ASP A 54 -11.71 -9.85 12.16
N PRO A 55 -12.59 -10.35 13.06
CA PRO A 55 -12.33 -11.57 13.81
C PRO A 55 -12.20 -12.82 12.93
N ALA A 56 -12.80 -12.83 11.73
CA ALA A 56 -12.71 -13.95 10.81
C ALA A 56 -11.29 -14.16 10.26
N ARG A 57 -10.49 -13.09 10.22
CA ARG A 57 -9.12 -13.12 9.70
C ARG A 57 -8.22 -14.06 10.51
N ALA A 58 -8.36 -14.06 11.84
CA ALA A 58 -7.58 -14.94 12.71
C ALA A 58 -7.90 -16.42 12.46
N ARG A 59 -9.18 -16.76 12.27
CA ARG A 59 -9.62 -18.12 11.94
C ARG A 59 -9.03 -18.56 10.59
N TRP A 60 -9.24 -17.79 9.52
CA TRP A 60 -8.77 -18.15 8.19
C TRP A 60 -7.25 -18.31 8.11
N HIS A 61 -6.50 -17.47 8.84
CA HIS A 61 -5.06 -17.62 8.91
C HIS A 61 -4.65 -18.95 9.56
N GLY A 62 -5.35 -19.38 10.62
CA GLY A 62 -5.15 -20.69 11.24
C GLY A 62 -5.42 -21.83 10.28
N ASP A 63 -6.60 -21.82 9.64
CA ASP A 63 -7.02 -22.83 8.67
C ASP A 63 -6.01 -22.97 7.51
N LEU A 64 -5.50 -21.83 7.00
CA LEU A 64 -4.52 -21.81 5.91
C LEU A 64 -3.16 -22.38 6.34
N VAL A 65 -2.69 -22.06 7.55
CA VAL A 65 -1.43 -22.60 8.09
C VAL A 65 -1.53 -24.11 8.24
N GLU A 66 -2.64 -24.63 8.76
CA GLU A 66 -2.87 -26.07 8.87
C GLU A 66 -2.83 -26.74 7.49
N LEU A 67 -3.57 -26.19 6.52
CA LEU A 67 -3.65 -26.74 5.17
C LEU A 67 -2.27 -26.81 4.48
N ILE A 68 -1.44 -25.77 4.61
CA ILE A 68 -0.11 -25.70 3.98
C ILE A 68 0.86 -26.73 4.60
N GLN A 69 0.66 -27.10 5.87
CA GLN A 69 1.54 -28.04 6.58
C GLN A 69 1.15 -29.50 6.36
N LEU A 70 0.02 -29.79 5.70
CA LEU A 70 -0.38 -31.16 5.40
C LEU A 70 0.64 -31.82 4.45
N PRO A 71 1.09 -33.06 4.73
CA PRO A 71 1.90 -33.81 3.79
C PRO A 71 1.08 -34.12 2.53
N VAL A 72 1.75 -34.04 1.37
CA VAL A 72 1.20 -34.44 0.06
C VAL A 72 1.10 -35.97 0.00
#